data_AF-A0A957QLF8-F1
#
_entry.id   AF-A0A957QLF8-F1
#
_cell.length_a   1.000
_cell.length_b   1.000
_cell.length_c   1.000
_cell.angle_alpha   90.00
_cell.angle_beta   90.00
_cell.angle_gamma   90.00
#
_symmetry.space_group_name_H-M   'P 1'
#
loop_
_entity.id
_entity.type
_entity.pdbx_description
1 polymer ?
#
loop_
_entity_poly.entity_id
_entity_poly.type
_entity_poly.pdbx_seq_one_letter_code
_entity_poly.pdbx_strand_id
1 'polypeptide(L)'
;MRRILILLTTSIVTIVLLMGAYFYLAESHPYRPHEQLFPQQELAERIRLRLTLGAVRRADWAIDLLAIRYDDLEAAGADTEIRAAISAFHHALDEALLRIAAAPEDEQQRLFSRLNDLLFLTQEYLQELAPAHADLDLNKLLLDRVDELLALENLTELQELVESELEVASLLNFQGVPFLDEVEHDFFPLVGEHAGLECNDCHQESDYAGTPAECSSCHVPPEDHFPGACNDCHTIMGPSWAPEQFDHRTVTECAACHTQDAPEEHFPGDCATCHVD
;
A
#
# COMPACT_ATOMS: atom_id res chain seq x y z
N MET A 1 12.73 25.56 -39.60
CA MET A 1 11.36 25.13 -39.99
C MET A 1 11.26 23.63 -40.26
N ARG A 2 12.00 23.03 -41.21
CA ARG A 2 11.89 21.58 -41.54
C ARG A 2 12.18 20.61 -40.38
N ARG A 3 13.18 20.89 -39.54
CA ARG A 3 13.48 20.07 -38.34
C ARG A 3 12.38 20.12 -37.29
N ILE A 4 11.80 21.30 -37.06
CA ILE A 4 10.68 21.49 -36.12
C ILE A 4 9.45 20.74 -36.60
N LEU A 5 9.15 20.78 -37.91
CA LEU A 5 8.04 20.04 -38.49
C LEU A 5 8.21 18.52 -38.34
N ILE A 6 9.41 18.00 -38.58
CA ILE A 6 9.71 16.57 -38.40
C ILE A 6 9.50 16.17 -36.93
N LEU A 7 10.07 16.93 -35.98
CA LEU A 7 9.92 16.65 -34.55
C LEU A 7 8.44 16.66 -34.11
N LEU A 8 7.66 17.67 -34.56
CA LEU A 8 6.23 17.74 -34.27
C LEU A 8 5.48 16.54 -34.83
N THR A 9 5.74 16.16 -36.09
CA THR A 9 5.07 15.00 -36.70
C THR A 9 5.44 13.69 -36.00
N THR A 10 6.70 13.50 -35.62
CA THR A 10 7.11 12.29 -34.88
C THR A 10 6.46 12.24 -33.52
N SER A 11 6.42 13.36 -32.78
CA SER A 11 5.76 13.42 -31.47
C SER A 11 4.26 13.11 -31.57
N ILE A 12 3.57 13.67 -32.57
CA ILE A 12 2.14 13.39 -32.78
C ILE A 12 1.91 11.90 -33.07
N VAL A 13 2.71 11.30 -33.97
CA VAL A 13 2.59 9.87 -34.29
C VAL A 13 2.84 9.01 -33.06
N THR A 14 3.86 9.33 -32.27
CA THR A 14 4.14 8.60 -31.01
C THR A 14 2.98 8.72 -30.02
N ILE A 15 2.40 9.91 -29.84
CA ILE A 15 1.25 10.10 -28.95
C ILE A 15 0.04 9.27 -29.43
N VAL A 16 -0.24 9.28 -30.73
CA VAL A 16 -1.36 8.49 -31.29
C VAL A 16 -1.14 6.99 -31.08
N LEU A 17 0.09 6.50 -31.25
CA LEU A 17 0.43 5.10 -30.99
C LEU A 17 0.28 4.74 -29.51
N LEU A 18 0.75 5.61 -28.60
CA LEU A 18 0.60 5.41 -27.16
C LEU A 18 -0.88 5.39 -26.76
N MET A 19 -1.68 6.36 -27.23
CA MET A 19 -3.13 6.37 -26.99
C MET A 19 -3.80 5.11 -27.52
N GLY A 20 -3.41 4.63 -28.69
CA GLY A 20 -3.90 3.36 -29.26
C GLY A 20 -3.53 2.16 -28.39
N ALA A 21 -2.30 2.10 -27.87
CA ALA A 21 -1.87 1.03 -26.97
C ALA A 21 -2.66 1.05 -25.64
N TYR A 22 -2.85 2.22 -25.03
CA TYR A 22 -3.67 2.36 -23.83
C TYR A 22 -5.12 1.96 -24.08
N PHE A 23 -5.70 2.37 -25.20
CA PHE A 23 -7.05 1.96 -25.56
C PHE A 23 -7.17 0.44 -25.75
N TYR A 24 -6.17 -0.18 -26.38
CA TYR A 24 -6.11 -1.63 -26.53
C TYR A 24 -6.09 -2.33 -25.16
N LEU A 25 -5.18 -1.93 -24.26
CA LEU A 25 -5.10 -2.52 -22.92
C LEU A 25 -6.41 -2.42 -22.15
N ALA A 26 -7.07 -1.26 -22.20
CA ALA A 26 -8.30 -1.00 -21.47
C ALA A 26 -9.55 -1.71 -22.00
N GLU A 27 -9.49 -2.29 -23.21
CA GLU A 27 -10.64 -2.94 -23.86
C GLU A 27 -10.42 -4.45 -24.09
N SER A 28 -9.17 -4.89 -24.25
CA SER A 28 -8.87 -6.30 -24.48
C SER A 28 -8.41 -7.07 -23.23
N HIS A 29 -8.08 -6.37 -22.15
CA HIS A 29 -7.69 -6.94 -20.86
C HIS A 29 -6.69 -8.12 -20.95
N PRO A 30 -5.57 -7.99 -21.69
CA PRO A 30 -4.73 -9.14 -22.04
C PRO A 30 -3.93 -9.73 -20.86
N TYR A 31 -3.77 -8.98 -19.77
CA TYR A 31 -2.94 -9.36 -18.63
C TYR A 31 -3.77 -9.69 -17.40
N ARG A 32 -3.31 -10.70 -16.65
CA ARG A 32 -3.87 -11.14 -15.37
C ARG A 32 -3.19 -10.45 -14.18
N PRO A 33 -3.84 -10.36 -13.01
CA PRO A 33 -3.33 -9.62 -11.85
C PRO A 33 -1.91 -9.95 -11.39
N HIS A 34 -1.47 -11.20 -11.54
CA HIS A 34 -0.13 -11.63 -11.13
C HIS A 34 0.96 -11.32 -12.18
N GLU A 35 0.59 -10.87 -13.38
CA GLU A 35 1.53 -10.65 -14.47
C GLU A 35 2.14 -9.24 -14.41
N GLN A 36 3.41 -9.15 -14.81
CA GLN A 36 4.22 -7.93 -14.69
C GLN A 36 3.60 -6.70 -15.39
N LEU A 37 2.86 -6.89 -16.48
CA LEU A 37 2.27 -5.80 -17.27
C LEU A 37 0.84 -5.42 -16.85
N PHE A 38 0.30 -6.09 -15.83
CA PHE A 38 -1.02 -5.81 -15.30
C PHE A 38 -1.18 -4.36 -14.78
N PRO A 39 -0.22 -3.76 -14.06
CA PRO A 39 -0.38 -2.38 -13.57
C PRO A 39 -0.57 -1.34 -14.69
N GLN A 40 0.04 -1.55 -15.86
CA GLN A 40 -0.14 -0.67 -17.01
C GLN A 40 -1.52 -0.83 -17.65
N GLN A 41 -2.05 -2.05 -17.66
CA GLN A 41 -3.42 -2.31 -18.06
C GLN A 41 -4.42 -1.69 -17.07
N GLU A 42 -4.24 -1.90 -15.77
CA GLU A 42 -5.10 -1.33 -14.74
C GLU A 42 -5.10 0.22 -14.79
N LEU A 43 -3.94 0.83 -15.03
CA LEU A 43 -3.86 2.27 -15.28
C LEU A 43 -4.66 2.69 -16.51
N ALA A 44 -4.58 1.93 -17.60
CA ALA A 44 -5.34 2.20 -18.82
C ALA A 44 -6.84 2.09 -18.60
N GLU A 45 -7.27 1.05 -17.87
CA GLU A 45 -8.64 0.83 -17.41
C GLU A 45 -9.12 2.02 -16.55
N ARG A 46 -8.39 2.43 -15.52
CA ARG A 46 -8.74 3.59 -14.69
C ARG A 46 -8.88 4.88 -15.49
N ILE A 47 -7.98 5.12 -16.45
CA ILE A 47 -8.08 6.28 -17.36
C ILE A 47 -9.35 6.17 -18.20
N ARG A 48 -9.62 4.99 -18.76
CA ARG A 48 -10.81 4.72 -19.58
C ARG A 48 -12.09 4.97 -18.80
N LEU A 49 -12.15 4.57 -17.52
CA LEU A 49 -13.26 4.85 -16.60
C LEU A 49 -13.49 6.35 -16.38
N ARG A 50 -12.42 7.08 -16.05
CA ARG A 50 -12.49 8.54 -15.81
C ARG A 50 -12.98 9.29 -17.04
N LEU A 51 -12.59 8.84 -18.23
CA LEU A 51 -13.00 9.42 -19.51
C LEU A 51 -14.39 8.97 -19.97
N THR A 52 -14.99 7.95 -19.34
CA THR A 52 -16.35 7.53 -19.65
C THR A 52 -17.34 8.63 -19.23
N LEU A 53 -18.02 9.19 -20.24
CA LEU A 53 -19.07 10.19 -20.03
C LEU A 53 -20.34 9.54 -19.47
N GLY A 54 -20.95 10.21 -18.49
CA GLY A 54 -22.20 9.78 -17.83
C GLY A 54 -21.96 8.86 -16.63
N ALA A 55 -22.62 9.15 -15.51
CA ALA A 55 -22.47 8.38 -14.27
C ALA A 55 -22.95 6.92 -14.44
N VAL A 56 -24.09 6.72 -15.09
CA VAL A 56 -24.65 5.37 -15.36
C VAL A 56 -23.67 4.51 -16.17
N ARG A 57 -23.14 5.05 -17.28
CA ARG A 57 -22.18 4.30 -18.11
C ARG A 57 -20.87 4.01 -17.38
N ARG A 58 -20.45 4.88 -16.46
CA ARG A 58 -19.28 4.62 -15.60
C ARG A 58 -19.55 3.48 -14.64
N ALA A 59 -20.73 3.45 -14.02
CA ALA A 59 -21.14 2.35 -13.15
C ALA A 59 -21.24 1.02 -13.92
N ASP A 60 -21.90 1.03 -15.09
CA ASP A 60 -21.99 -0.17 -15.94
C ASP A 60 -20.60 -0.70 -16.31
N TRP A 61 -19.68 0.18 -16.72
CA TRP A 61 -18.32 -0.23 -17.07
C TRP A 61 -17.48 -0.70 -15.87
N ALA A 62 -17.70 -0.13 -14.67
CA ALA A 62 -17.05 -0.60 -13.45
C ALA A 62 -17.53 -2.01 -13.06
N ILE A 63 -18.82 -2.31 -13.23
CA ILE A 63 -19.38 -3.65 -13.05
C ILE A 63 -18.79 -4.62 -14.11
N ASP A 64 -18.63 -4.17 -15.35
CA ASP A 64 -18.01 -5.00 -16.40
C ASP A 64 -16.54 -5.33 -16.07
N LEU A 65 -15.78 -4.37 -15.52
CA LEU A 65 -14.43 -4.65 -15.00
C LEU A 65 -14.44 -5.64 -13.85
N LEU A 66 -15.37 -5.51 -12.91
CA LEU A 66 -15.51 -6.44 -11.79
C LEU A 66 -15.75 -7.87 -12.30
N ALA A 67 -16.58 -8.04 -13.34
CA ALA A 67 -16.78 -9.33 -13.98
C ALA A 67 -15.50 -9.90 -14.60
N ILE A 68 -14.67 -9.05 -15.22
CA ILE A 68 -13.36 -9.48 -15.73
C ILE A 68 -12.44 -9.91 -14.58
N ARG A 69 -12.44 -9.18 -13.45
CA ARG A 69 -11.65 -9.57 -12.27
C ARG A 69 -12.15 -10.89 -11.66
N TYR A 70 -13.45 -11.18 -11.73
CA TYR A 70 -14.02 -12.47 -11.34
C TYR A 70 -13.47 -13.60 -12.22
N ASP A 71 -13.46 -13.42 -13.55
CA ASP A 71 -12.90 -14.41 -14.48
C ASP A 71 -11.40 -14.66 -14.19
N ASP A 72 -10.65 -13.62 -13.84
CA ASP A 72 -9.24 -13.75 -13.45
C ASP A 72 -9.05 -14.51 -12.13
N LEU A 73 -9.98 -14.36 -11.19
CA LEU A 73 -10.02 -15.11 -9.94
C LEU A 73 -10.33 -16.59 -10.21
N GLU A 74 -11.34 -16.90 -11.02
CA GLU A 74 -11.65 -18.29 -11.40
C GLU A 74 -10.48 -18.98 -12.12
N ALA A 75 -9.73 -18.21 -12.90
CA ALA A 75 -8.60 -18.74 -13.68
C ALA A 75 -7.29 -18.87 -12.89
N ALA A 76 -7.24 -18.39 -11.64
CA ALA A 76 -6.06 -18.48 -10.79
C ALA A 76 -5.90 -19.88 -10.20
N GLY A 77 -4.70 -20.45 -10.28
CA GLY A 77 -4.44 -21.81 -9.80
C GLY A 77 -3.50 -21.88 -8.60
N ALA A 78 -2.47 -21.03 -8.58
CA ALA A 78 -1.50 -20.98 -7.48
C ALA A 78 -1.90 -19.94 -6.43
N ASP A 79 -1.54 -20.15 -5.16
CA ASP A 79 -1.85 -19.21 -4.06
C ASP A 79 -1.40 -17.77 -4.34
N THR A 80 -0.26 -17.59 -5.01
CA THR A 80 0.24 -16.26 -5.40
C THR A 80 -0.65 -15.60 -6.46
N GLU A 81 -1.18 -16.37 -7.40
CA GLU A 81 -2.11 -15.89 -8.42
C GLU A 81 -3.47 -15.57 -7.80
N ILE A 82 -3.95 -16.43 -6.89
CA ILE A 82 -5.20 -16.26 -6.15
C ILE A 82 -5.13 -14.98 -5.31
N ARG A 83 -4.03 -14.75 -4.58
CA ARG A 83 -3.84 -13.50 -3.81
C ARG A 83 -3.95 -12.26 -4.68
N ALA A 84 -3.25 -12.24 -5.81
CA ALA A 84 -3.28 -11.12 -6.74
C ALA A 84 -4.69 -10.92 -7.32
N ALA A 85 -5.38 -12.01 -7.66
CA ALA A 85 -6.73 -11.95 -8.21
C ALA A 85 -7.77 -11.46 -7.19
N ILE A 86 -7.71 -11.93 -5.94
CA ILE A 86 -8.59 -11.46 -4.86
C ILE A 86 -8.39 -9.95 -4.62
N SER A 87 -7.13 -9.48 -4.57
CA SER A 87 -6.84 -8.05 -4.40
C SER A 87 -7.38 -7.22 -5.56
N ALA A 88 -7.16 -7.65 -6.81
CA ALA A 88 -7.68 -6.95 -7.98
C ALA A 88 -9.22 -6.95 -8.04
N PHE A 89 -9.86 -8.05 -7.64
CA PHE A 89 -11.32 -8.14 -7.53
C PHE A 89 -11.87 -7.19 -6.47
N HIS A 90 -11.26 -7.17 -5.27
CA HIS A 90 -11.64 -6.27 -4.20
C HIS A 90 -11.62 -4.80 -4.65
N HIS A 91 -10.54 -4.36 -5.32
CA HIS A 91 -10.47 -2.99 -5.82
C HIS A 91 -11.52 -2.67 -6.89
N ALA A 92 -11.80 -3.61 -7.80
CA ALA A 92 -12.85 -3.41 -8.80
C ALA A 92 -14.24 -3.38 -8.15
N LEU A 93 -14.44 -4.12 -7.05
CA LEU A 93 -15.70 -4.14 -6.30
C LEU A 93 -15.94 -2.77 -5.66
N ASP A 94 -14.96 -2.24 -4.93
CA ASP A 94 -15.06 -0.90 -4.31
C ASP A 94 -15.34 0.19 -5.35
N GLU A 95 -14.63 0.13 -6.48
CA GLU A 95 -14.86 1.05 -7.59
C GLU A 95 -16.28 0.90 -8.14
N ALA A 96 -16.80 -0.32 -8.32
CA ALA A 96 -18.18 -0.55 -8.74
C ALA A 96 -19.18 0.03 -7.74
N LEU A 97 -19.04 -0.24 -6.44
CA LEU A 97 -19.91 0.29 -5.38
C LEU A 97 -19.94 1.81 -5.40
N LEU A 98 -18.77 2.45 -5.47
CA LEU A 98 -18.63 3.91 -5.54
C LEU A 98 -19.32 4.50 -6.78
N ARG A 99 -19.18 3.86 -7.94
CA ARG A 99 -19.80 4.35 -9.18
C ARG A 99 -21.31 4.12 -9.21
N ILE A 100 -21.80 3.05 -8.59
CA ILE A 100 -23.23 2.78 -8.41
C ILE A 100 -23.85 3.85 -7.49
N ALA A 101 -23.22 4.12 -6.34
CA ALA A 101 -23.68 5.14 -5.40
C ALA A 101 -23.73 6.54 -6.05
N ALA A 102 -22.80 6.84 -6.95
CA ALA A 102 -22.75 8.11 -7.69
C ALA A 102 -23.71 8.19 -8.89
N ALA A 103 -24.43 7.12 -9.24
CA ALA A 103 -25.38 7.10 -10.34
C ALA A 103 -26.74 7.75 -9.94
N PRO A 104 -27.54 8.24 -10.90
CA PRO A 104 -28.90 8.72 -10.64
C PRO A 104 -29.77 7.65 -9.94
N GLU A 105 -30.56 8.06 -8.95
CA GLU A 105 -31.40 7.16 -8.13
C GLU A 105 -32.32 6.25 -8.95
N ASP A 106 -32.83 6.73 -10.08
CA ASP A 106 -33.70 5.97 -10.98
C ASP A 106 -33.01 4.80 -11.70
N GLU A 107 -31.67 4.82 -11.78
CA GLU A 107 -30.85 3.78 -12.41
C GLU A 107 -30.13 2.89 -11.39
N GLN A 108 -30.01 3.33 -10.12
CA GLN A 108 -29.29 2.59 -9.08
C GLN A 108 -29.84 1.17 -8.86
N GLN A 109 -31.16 0.98 -8.93
CA GLN A 109 -31.76 -0.35 -8.72
C GLN A 109 -31.34 -1.35 -9.79
N ARG A 110 -31.29 -0.91 -11.05
CA ARG A 110 -30.84 -1.75 -12.17
C ARG A 110 -29.37 -2.13 -11.99
N LEU A 111 -28.53 -1.16 -11.65
CA LEU A 111 -27.10 -1.36 -11.45
C LEU A 111 -26.81 -2.29 -10.28
N PHE A 112 -27.50 -2.11 -9.16
CA PHE A 112 -27.39 -2.95 -7.97
C PHE A 112 -27.83 -4.39 -8.25
N SER A 113 -28.90 -4.59 -9.02
CA SER A 113 -29.29 -5.94 -9.45
C SER A 113 -28.18 -6.64 -10.23
N ARG A 114 -27.51 -5.94 -11.16
CA ARG A 114 -26.37 -6.51 -11.92
C ARG A 114 -25.20 -6.85 -11.03
N LEU A 115 -24.90 -5.99 -10.05
CA LEU A 115 -23.86 -6.25 -9.06
C LEU A 115 -24.18 -7.49 -8.22
N ASN A 116 -25.41 -7.60 -7.70
CA ASN A 116 -25.82 -8.73 -6.88
C ASN A 116 -25.70 -10.06 -7.61
N ASP A 117 -26.09 -10.12 -8.89
CA ASP A 117 -25.92 -11.32 -9.70
C ASP A 117 -24.45 -11.80 -9.71
N LEU A 118 -23.50 -10.87 -9.82
CA LEU A 118 -22.07 -11.18 -9.79
C LEU A 118 -21.56 -11.52 -8.39
N LEU A 119 -22.07 -10.85 -7.35
CA LEU A 119 -21.73 -11.15 -5.96
C LEU A 119 -22.18 -12.57 -5.56
N PHE A 120 -23.36 -13.02 -6.02
CA PHE A 120 -23.80 -14.40 -5.79
C PHE A 120 -22.86 -15.43 -6.43
N LEU A 121 -22.43 -15.20 -7.67
CA LEU A 121 -21.43 -16.07 -8.33
C LEU A 121 -20.11 -16.08 -7.56
N THR A 122 -19.67 -14.89 -7.13
CA THR A 122 -18.45 -14.73 -6.33
C THR A 122 -18.54 -15.48 -5.01
N GLN A 123 -19.66 -15.37 -4.29
CA GLN A 123 -19.90 -16.07 -3.03
C GLN A 123 -19.79 -17.58 -3.20
N GLU A 124 -20.46 -18.14 -4.21
CA GLU A 124 -20.44 -19.58 -4.50
C GLU A 124 -19.01 -20.06 -4.77
N TYR A 125 -18.25 -19.32 -5.58
CA TYR A 125 -16.86 -19.65 -5.89
C TYR A 125 -15.95 -19.58 -4.66
N LEU A 126 -16.01 -18.50 -3.87
CA LEU A 126 -15.15 -18.32 -2.68
C LEU A 126 -15.42 -19.38 -1.60
N GLN A 127 -16.67 -19.83 -1.46
CA GLN A 127 -17.06 -20.92 -0.57
C GLN A 127 -16.43 -22.27 -1.00
N GLU A 128 -16.35 -22.53 -2.31
CA GLU A 128 -15.66 -23.71 -2.86
C GLU A 128 -14.14 -23.62 -2.67
N LEU A 129 -13.57 -22.42 -2.81
CA LEU A 129 -12.14 -22.16 -2.69
C LEU A 129 -11.62 -22.32 -1.24
N ALA A 130 -12.45 -21.96 -0.24
CA ALA A 130 -12.09 -21.94 1.18
C ALA A 130 -11.44 -23.22 1.74
N PRO A 131 -11.97 -24.45 1.52
CA PRO A 131 -11.35 -25.67 2.05
C PRO A 131 -10.01 -26.03 1.40
N ALA A 132 -9.77 -25.60 0.16
CA ALA A 132 -8.52 -25.86 -0.56
C ALA A 132 -7.38 -24.92 -0.17
N HIS A 133 -7.73 -23.73 0.32
CA HIS A 133 -6.81 -22.62 0.61
C HIS A 133 -7.08 -22.03 2.00
N ALA A 134 -7.17 -22.87 3.03
CA ALA A 134 -7.57 -22.47 4.38
C ALA A 134 -6.61 -21.46 5.05
N ASP A 135 -5.34 -21.42 4.63
CA ASP A 135 -4.32 -20.50 5.17
C ASP A 135 -4.34 -19.11 4.50
N LEU A 136 -5.26 -18.87 3.56
CA LEU A 136 -5.43 -17.59 2.87
C LEU A 136 -6.50 -16.74 3.58
N ASP A 137 -6.08 -15.97 4.60
CA ASP A 137 -6.95 -15.02 5.31
C ASP A 137 -7.69 -14.05 4.38
N LEU A 138 -7.07 -13.70 3.25
CA LEU A 138 -7.64 -12.80 2.25
C LEU A 138 -8.91 -13.37 1.59
N ASN A 139 -9.01 -14.69 1.40
CA ASN A 139 -10.22 -15.34 0.87
C ASN A 139 -11.38 -15.20 1.87
N LYS A 140 -11.09 -15.42 3.16
CA LYS A 140 -12.08 -15.25 4.22
C LYS A 140 -12.58 -13.79 4.30
N LEU A 141 -11.67 -12.83 4.25
CA LEU A 141 -12.03 -11.40 4.28
C LEU A 141 -12.91 -11.01 3.10
N LEU A 142 -12.57 -11.48 1.89
CA LEU A 142 -13.40 -11.22 0.72
C LEU A 142 -14.78 -11.88 0.84
N LEU A 143 -14.84 -13.13 1.30
CA LEU A 143 -16.12 -13.83 1.50
C LEU A 143 -17.01 -13.10 2.52
N ASP A 144 -16.45 -12.71 3.67
CA ASP A 144 -17.17 -11.97 4.71
C ASP A 144 -17.72 -10.63 4.15
N ARG A 145 -16.94 -9.94 3.30
CA ARG A 145 -17.37 -8.71 2.62
C ARG A 145 -18.47 -8.95 1.59
N VAL A 146 -18.37 -10.01 0.78
CA VAL A 146 -19.41 -10.38 -0.18
C VAL A 146 -20.71 -10.74 0.53
N ASP A 147 -20.63 -11.47 1.64
CA ASP A 147 -21.78 -11.83 2.48
C ASP A 147 -22.47 -10.58 3.07
N GLU A 148 -21.69 -9.60 3.54
CA GLU A 148 -22.21 -8.31 4.02
C GLU A 148 -22.98 -7.57 2.90
N LEU A 149 -22.41 -7.49 1.71
CA LEU A 149 -23.03 -6.80 0.58
C LEU A 149 -24.31 -7.51 0.08
N LEU A 150 -24.31 -8.85 0.09
CA LEU A 150 -25.49 -9.64 -0.26
C LEU A 150 -26.60 -9.58 0.80
N ALA A 151 -26.26 -9.23 2.04
CA ALA A 151 -27.23 -9.06 3.12
C ALA A 151 -27.98 -7.71 3.07
N LEU A 152 -27.54 -6.76 2.24
CA LEU A 152 -28.20 -5.46 2.07
C LEU A 152 -29.59 -5.64 1.48
N GLU A 153 -30.62 -5.13 2.17
CA GLU A 153 -32.02 -5.27 1.75
C GLU A 153 -32.43 -4.23 0.72
N ASN A 154 -31.74 -3.07 0.68
CA ASN A 154 -32.11 -1.94 -0.15
C ASN A 154 -30.93 -1.02 -0.49
N LEU A 155 -31.14 -0.14 -1.48
CA LEU A 155 -30.13 0.82 -1.95
C LEU A 155 -29.72 1.85 -0.89
N THR A 156 -30.59 2.16 0.07
CA THR A 156 -30.29 3.14 1.13
C THR A 156 -29.18 2.61 2.03
N GLU A 157 -29.23 1.32 2.39
CA GLU A 157 -28.19 0.67 3.18
C GLU A 157 -26.85 0.64 2.44
N LEU A 158 -26.87 0.42 1.12
CA LEU A 158 -25.67 0.52 0.29
C LEU A 158 -25.09 1.95 0.30
N GLN A 159 -25.94 2.97 0.20
CA GLN A 159 -25.49 4.37 0.25
C GLN A 159 -24.87 4.71 1.61
N GLU A 160 -25.51 4.29 2.70
CA GLU A 160 -25.00 4.51 4.06
C GLU A 160 -23.64 3.82 4.28
N LEU A 161 -23.49 2.59 3.77
CA LEU A 161 -22.22 1.87 3.81
C LEU A 161 -21.11 2.65 3.08
N VAL A 162 -21.34 3.02 1.82
CA VAL A 162 -20.34 3.74 1.00
C VAL A 162 -20.03 5.12 1.58
N GLU A 163 -21.03 5.85 2.09
CA GLU A 163 -20.82 7.13 2.75
C GLU A 163 -19.96 6.99 4.01
N SER A 164 -20.21 5.95 4.82
CA SER A 164 -19.42 5.69 6.02
C SER A 164 -17.96 5.37 5.68
N GLU A 165 -17.72 4.61 4.60
CA GLU A 165 -16.37 4.28 4.13
C GLU A 165 -15.63 5.51 3.60
N LEU A 166 -16.32 6.39 2.87
CA LEU A 166 -15.77 7.66 2.40
C LEU A 166 -15.49 8.63 3.56
N GLU A 167 -16.36 8.66 4.58
CA GLU A 167 -16.15 9.46 5.78
C GLU A 167 -14.93 8.96 6.57
N VAL A 168 -14.82 7.64 6.78
CA VAL A 168 -13.64 7.02 7.40
C VAL A 168 -12.38 7.33 6.59
N ALA A 169 -12.41 7.19 5.27
CA ALA A 169 -11.29 7.51 4.38
C ALA A 169 -10.94 9.00 4.32
N SER A 170 -11.88 9.89 4.67
CA SER A 170 -11.64 11.34 4.77
C SER A 170 -11.14 11.76 6.16
N LEU A 171 -11.50 11.02 7.22
CA LEU A 171 -11.14 11.32 8.61
C LEU A 171 -9.77 10.74 8.97
N LEU A 172 -9.51 9.53 8.53
CA LEU A 172 -8.15 9.04 8.37
C LEU A 172 -7.59 9.89 7.24
N ASN A 173 -6.55 10.69 7.48
CA ASN A 173 -5.81 11.30 6.38
C ASN A 173 -5.11 10.17 5.64
N PHE A 174 -5.89 9.42 4.85
CA PHE A 174 -5.57 8.10 4.34
C PHE A 174 -4.42 8.27 3.35
N GLN A 175 -3.20 8.24 3.89
CA GLN A 175 -2.05 7.78 3.13
C GLN A 175 -2.38 6.33 2.84
N GLY A 176 -2.86 6.09 1.63
CA GLY A 176 -3.19 4.75 1.19
C GLY A 176 -2.09 3.81 1.61
N VAL A 177 -2.46 2.75 2.32
CA VAL A 177 -1.56 1.62 2.57
C VAL A 177 -1.09 1.14 1.20
N PRO A 178 0.18 1.36 0.82
CA PRO A 178 0.62 1.15 -0.55
C PRO A 178 1.07 -0.30 -0.68
N PHE A 179 0.14 -1.23 -0.61
CA PHE A 179 0.37 -2.56 -1.21
C PHE A 179 0.27 -2.51 -2.75
N LEU A 180 0.09 -1.32 -3.33
CA LEU A 180 0.00 -1.06 -4.77
C LEU A 180 1.22 -0.32 -5.37
N ASP A 181 2.26 0.01 -4.60
CA ASP A 181 3.55 0.52 -5.10
C ASP A 181 4.67 0.18 -4.08
N GLU A 182 5.94 0.10 -4.53
CA GLU A 182 7.10 -0.10 -3.64
C GLU A 182 7.17 1.03 -2.60
N VAL A 183 6.92 0.73 -1.32
CA VAL A 183 7.03 1.69 -0.23
C VAL A 183 8.49 1.89 0.12
N GLU A 184 9.04 3.05 -0.23
CA GLU A 184 10.40 3.43 0.17
C GLU A 184 10.43 3.74 1.67
N HIS A 185 11.09 2.87 2.44
CA HIS A 185 11.32 3.03 3.88
C HIS A 185 12.51 3.97 4.14
N ASP A 186 12.57 5.11 3.46
CA ASP A 186 13.71 6.03 3.51
C ASP A 186 14.01 6.55 4.92
N PHE A 187 12.99 6.58 5.79
CA PHE A 187 13.10 6.98 7.18
C PHE A 187 13.48 5.82 8.12
N PHE A 188 13.34 4.57 7.69
CA PHE A 188 13.72 3.37 8.44
C PHE A 188 14.48 2.39 7.51
N PRO A 189 15.80 2.49 7.41
CA PRO A 189 16.55 1.75 6.40
C PRO A 189 16.46 0.23 6.62
N LEU A 190 15.86 -0.49 5.67
CA LEU A 190 15.77 -1.96 5.63
C LEU A 190 17.04 -2.58 5.01
N VAL A 191 18.18 -2.25 5.60
CA VAL A 191 19.51 -2.69 5.16
C VAL A 191 20.32 -3.18 6.36
N GLY A 192 21.44 -3.87 6.11
CA GLY A 192 22.24 -4.44 7.17
C GLY A 192 21.44 -5.48 7.97
N GLU A 193 21.46 -5.39 9.28
CA GLU A 193 20.73 -6.30 10.17
C GLU A 193 19.20 -6.11 10.11
N HIS A 194 18.70 -4.96 9.64
CA HIS A 194 17.26 -4.75 9.42
C HIS A 194 16.75 -5.35 8.09
N ALA A 195 17.64 -5.85 7.23
CA ALA A 195 17.26 -6.36 5.90
C ALA A 195 16.39 -7.63 5.93
N GLY A 196 16.33 -8.32 7.07
CA GLY A 196 15.58 -9.57 7.24
C GLY A 196 14.20 -9.39 7.87
N LEU A 197 13.77 -8.16 8.17
CA LEU A 197 12.48 -7.90 8.81
C LEU A 197 11.33 -8.11 7.81
N GLU A 198 10.27 -8.76 8.25
CA GLU A 198 9.01 -8.93 7.53
C GLU A 198 8.01 -7.85 7.92
N CYS A 199 6.99 -7.61 7.08
CA CYS A 199 6.02 -6.52 7.28
C CYS A 199 5.37 -6.55 8.67
N ASN A 200 5.02 -7.75 9.13
CA ASN A 200 4.32 -7.96 10.40
C ASN A 200 5.24 -7.83 11.63
N ASP A 201 6.56 -7.75 11.45
CA ASP A 201 7.49 -7.48 12.54
C ASP A 201 7.30 -6.06 13.10
N CYS A 202 6.76 -5.16 12.29
CA CYS A 202 6.46 -3.77 12.67
C CYS A 202 4.96 -3.43 12.56
N HIS A 203 4.30 -3.90 11.49
CA HIS A 203 2.89 -3.61 11.19
C HIS A 203 1.96 -4.68 11.77
N GLN A 204 1.82 -4.70 13.09
CA GLN A 204 0.93 -5.63 13.76
C GLN A 204 -0.53 -5.38 13.38
N GLU A 205 -1.29 -6.46 13.19
CA GLU A 205 -2.72 -6.43 12.84
C GLU A 205 -3.04 -5.63 11.56
N SER A 206 -2.05 -5.49 10.65
CA SER A 206 -2.17 -4.69 9.43
C SER A 206 -2.41 -3.19 9.67
N ASP A 207 -1.93 -2.64 10.79
CA ASP A 207 -1.84 -1.19 11.00
C ASP A 207 -0.48 -0.65 10.50
N TYR A 208 -0.55 0.15 9.43
CA TYR A 208 0.63 0.71 8.76
C TYR A 208 0.85 2.19 9.04
N ALA A 209 -0.13 2.86 9.65
CA ALA A 209 -0.03 4.26 9.96
C ALA A 209 0.59 4.45 11.34
N GLY A 210 1.56 5.36 11.46
CA GLY A 210 2.12 5.73 12.77
C GLY A 210 2.92 4.62 13.46
N THR A 211 3.38 3.61 12.72
CA THR A 211 4.30 2.59 13.23
C THR A 211 5.57 3.26 13.76
N PRO A 212 5.93 3.07 15.05
CA PRO A 212 7.09 3.73 15.65
C PRO A 212 8.40 3.30 14.98
N ALA A 213 9.23 4.27 14.59
CA ALA A 213 10.51 4.04 13.91
C ALA A 213 11.73 4.24 14.84
N GLU A 214 11.50 4.57 16.11
CA GLU A 214 12.55 4.78 17.10
C GLU A 214 13.21 3.44 17.47
N CYS A 215 14.54 3.41 17.63
CA CYS A 215 15.27 2.18 17.96
C CYS A 215 14.74 1.48 19.21
N SER A 216 14.24 2.26 20.18
CA SER A 216 13.68 1.77 21.44
C SER A 216 12.30 1.12 21.32
N SER A 217 11.64 1.20 20.16
CA SER A 217 10.37 0.49 19.92
C SER A 217 10.56 -1.03 19.88
N CYS A 218 11.73 -1.50 19.43
CA CYS A 218 12.08 -2.91 19.35
C CYS A 218 13.25 -3.30 20.28
N HIS A 219 14.20 -2.40 20.53
CA HIS A 219 15.41 -2.71 21.28
C HIS A 219 15.44 -2.05 22.66
N VAL A 220 15.67 -2.85 23.69
CA VAL A 220 15.75 -2.37 25.06
C VAL A 220 17.22 -2.12 25.43
N PRO A 221 17.61 -0.88 25.78
CA PRO A 221 18.96 -0.59 26.22
C PRO A 221 19.25 -1.24 27.60
N PRO A 222 20.51 -1.62 27.88
CA PRO A 222 20.91 -2.14 29.18
C PRO A 222 20.80 -1.07 30.30
N GLU A 223 20.77 -1.52 31.56
CA GLU A 223 20.52 -0.68 32.75
C GLU A 223 21.49 0.51 32.88
N ASP A 224 22.77 0.29 32.56
CA ASP A 224 23.83 1.31 32.62
C ASP A 224 24.16 1.93 31.25
N HIS A 225 23.21 1.94 30.30
CA HIS A 225 23.45 2.50 28.97
C HIS A 225 23.59 4.03 29.01
N PHE A 226 24.53 4.55 28.21
CA PHE A 226 24.74 5.98 28.08
C PHE A 226 23.51 6.67 27.43
N PRO A 227 23.01 7.80 27.97
CA PRO A 227 21.85 8.49 27.40
C PRO A 227 22.24 9.25 26.11
N GLY A 228 21.47 9.08 25.03
CA GLY A 228 21.74 9.72 23.74
C GLY A 228 20.92 9.09 22.61
N ALA A 229 21.09 9.57 21.38
CA ALA A 229 20.48 8.92 20.23
C ALA A 229 21.24 7.63 19.92
N CYS A 230 20.54 6.53 19.65
CA CYS A 230 21.17 5.21 19.49
C CYS A 230 22.18 5.20 18.34
N ASN A 231 21.89 5.94 17.27
CA ASN A 231 22.73 6.07 16.07
C ASN A 231 23.96 6.99 16.24
N ASP A 232 24.12 7.64 17.38
CA ASP A 232 25.35 8.37 17.71
C ASP A 232 26.51 7.40 17.98
N CYS A 233 26.19 6.18 18.42
CA CYS A 233 27.16 5.16 18.82
C CYS A 233 26.99 3.83 18.08
N HIS A 234 25.77 3.45 17.72
CA HIS A 234 25.46 2.15 17.11
C HIS A 234 25.10 2.28 15.63
N THR A 235 25.37 1.23 14.86
CA THR A 235 25.05 1.16 13.44
C THR A 235 24.23 -0.08 13.12
N ILE A 236 23.28 0.06 12.20
CA ILE A 236 22.45 -1.05 11.69
C ILE A 236 23.22 -1.99 10.75
N MET A 237 24.45 -1.63 10.36
CA MET A 237 25.25 -2.39 9.39
C MET A 237 26.07 -3.52 10.01
N GLY A 238 26.16 -3.57 11.34
CA GLY A 238 26.98 -4.54 12.07
C GLY A 238 26.14 -5.60 12.78
N PRO A 239 26.65 -6.84 12.93
CA PRO A 239 25.92 -7.95 13.54
C PRO A 239 25.75 -7.85 15.06
N SER A 240 26.15 -6.73 15.67
CA SER A 240 26.08 -6.52 17.10
C SER A 240 25.93 -5.04 17.47
N TRP A 241 25.39 -4.80 18.67
CA TRP A 241 25.32 -3.49 19.33
C TRP A 241 26.68 -3.01 19.88
N ALA A 242 27.78 -3.44 19.26
CA ALA A 242 29.08 -2.89 19.61
C ALA A 242 29.15 -1.45 19.07
N PRO A 243 29.50 -0.46 19.90
CA PRO A 243 29.60 0.91 19.41
C PRO A 243 30.70 1.00 18.34
N GLU A 244 30.45 1.81 17.32
CA GLU A 244 31.50 2.17 16.37
C GLU A 244 32.63 2.91 17.12
N GLN A 245 33.88 2.81 16.64
CA GLN A 245 35.01 3.45 17.32
C GLN A 245 34.77 4.96 17.43
N PHE A 246 34.54 5.43 18.65
CA PHE A 246 34.29 6.85 18.93
C PHE A 246 35.60 7.64 18.82
N ASP A 247 35.61 8.67 17.96
CA ASP A 247 36.77 9.54 17.75
C ASP A 247 36.66 10.79 18.63
N HIS A 248 37.41 10.81 19.74
CA HIS A 248 37.47 11.93 20.67
C HIS A 248 37.95 13.25 20.03
N ARG A 249 38.64 13.21 18.88
CA ARG A 249 39.23 14.41 18.24
C ARG A 249 38.20 15.39 17.69
N THR A 250 36.97 14.94 17.45
CA THR A 250 35.89 15.77 16.91
C THR A 250 34.94 16.30 17.99
N VAL A 251 35.20 15.98 19.26
CA VAL A 251 34.32 16.32 20.38
C VAL A 251 34.87 17.53 21.13
N THR A 252 34.03 18.54 21.34
CA THR A 252 34.41 19.78 22.05
C THR A 252 33.69 19.96 23.39
N GLU A 253 32.70 19.12 23.72
CA GLU A 253 31.96 19.16 24.99
C GLU A 253 32.10 17.83 25.74
N CYS A 254 33.23 17.64 26.42
CA CYS A 254 33.55 16.38 27.10
C CYS A 254 32.55 16.03 28.22
N ALA A 255 32.01 17.04 28.92
CA ALA A 255 31.06 16.85 30.01
C ALA A 255 29.70 16.30 29.54
N ALA A 256 29.39 16.37 28.24
CA ALA A 256 28.18 15.77 27.69
C ALA A 256 28.21 14.24 27.82
N CYS A 257 29.39 13.61 27.72
CA CYS A 257 29.58 12.16 27.85
C CYS A 257 30.16 11.74 29.20
N HIS A 258 31.08 12.54 29.74
CA HIS A 258 31.77 12.24 31.01
C HIS A 258 31.03 12.85 32.20
N THR A 259 29.77 12.44 32.40
CA THR A 259 28.88 13.03 33.42
C THR A 259 29.30 12.74 34.87
N GLN A 260 30.11 11.69 35.09
CA GLN A 260 30.51 11.23 36.44
C GLN A 260 32.01 10.93 36.58
N ASP A 261 32.81 11.21 35.55
CA ASP A 261 34.21 10.77 35.53
C ASP A 261 35.14 11.70 36.32
N ALA A 262 34.67 12.92 36.60
CA ALA A 262 35.42 13.89 37.39
C ALA A 262 35.40 13.50 38.89
N PRO A 263 36.57 13.32 39.54
CA PRO A 263 36.64 13.04 40.97
C PRO A 263 36.22 14.25 41.82
N GLU A 264 35.91 14.01 43.09
CA GLU A 264 35.31 15.00 44.02
C GLU A 264 36.17 16.28 44.19
N GLU A 265 37.49 16.20 44.03
CA GLU A 265 38.42 17.34 44.10
C GLU A 265 39.02 17.71 42.72
N HIS A 266 38.23 17.63 41.64
CA HIS A 266 38.69 17.97 40.29
C HIS A 266 38.87 19.49 40.07
N PHE A 267 39.90 19.88 39.29
CA PHE A 267 40.17 21.28 38.97
C PHE A 267 39.13 21.85 37.98
N PRO A 268 38.66 23.09 38.17
CA PRO A 268 37.75 23.74 37.22
C PRO A 268 38.51 24.17 35.96
N GLY A 269 37.94 23.92 34.79
CA GLY A 269 38.53 24.29 33.49
C GLY A 269 37.96 23.48 32.34
N ASP A 270 38.37 23.80 31.12
CA ASP A 270 38.05 23.00 29.93
C ASP A 270 38.79 21.65 30.00
N CYS A 271 38.05 20.56 29.86
CA CYS A 271 38.52 19.19 29.98
C CYS A 271 39.71 18.92 29.03
N ALA A 272 39.62 19.39 27.78
CA ALA A 272 40.64 19.18 26.74
C ALA A 272 41.97 19.90 27.04
N THR A 273 41.99 20.83 28.00
CA THR A 273 43.24 21.48 28.42
C THR A 273 44.16 20.53 29.20
N CYS A 274 43.57 19.55 29.90
CA CYS A 274 44.29 18.62 30.77
C CYS A 274 44.17 17.15 30.34
N HIS A 275 43.06 16.77 29.71
CA HIS A 275 42.81 15.43 29.18
C HIS A 275 43.05 15.42 27.67
N VAL A 276 44.20 14.88 27.27
CA VAL A 276 44.60 14.71 25.87
C VAL A 276 44.61 13.22 25.55
N ASP A 277 43.62 12.76 24.79
CA ASP A 277 43.56 11.40 24.25
C ASP A 277 44.54 11.17 23.10
#